data_AF-A0A292YYH1-F1
#
_entry.id   AF-A0A292YYH1-F1
#
_cell.length_a   1.000
_cell.length_b   1.000
_cell.length_c   1.000
_cell.angle_alpha   90.00
_cell.angle_beta   90.00
_cell.angle_gamma   90.00
#
_symmetry.space_group_name_H-M   'P 1'
#
loop_
_entity.id
_entity.type
_entity.pdbx_description
1 polymer ?
#
loop_
_entity_poly.entity_id
_entity_poly.type
_entity_poly.pdbx_seq_one_letter_code
_entity_poly.pdbx_strand_id
1 'polypeptide(L)'
;MTAVPEMRGSGPVVPFPGRSRPRTGPARIVAIAETLTELRRPESDLARILSGVGVADLLVACDDVVAAQPGPAAAPTPLFSYLDYPDYDDPVDDDPADSVDSVDRTGWAAPAPREPRPDERMSAVDATELPGLRVHRLGLRGVATASEGDLVAAMSELVGFDPEPGVYCLAPVASPDDPSRAVLVAAMERIAQVYGLPMLRYRCMGLSIVPCEG
;
A
#
# COMPACT_ATOMS: atom_id res chain seq x y z
N MET A 1 -13.44 -64.79 14.66
CA MET A 1 -14.42 -63.74 15.00
C MET A 1 -13.70 -62.65 15.75
N THR A 2 -13.38 -61.54 15.09
CA THR A 2 -12.77 -60.35 15.69
C THR A 2 -13.69 -59.18 15.36
N ALA A 3 -14.20 -58.53 16.41
CA ALA A 3 -15.16 -57.43 16.33
C ALA A 3 -14.44 -56.13 15.93
N VAL A 4 -15.04 -55.38 15.00
CA VAL A 4 -14.64 -54.03 14.61
C VAL A 4 -15.42 -53.03 15.48
N PRO A 5 -14.78 -52.03 16.12
CA PRO A 5 -15.51 -50.95 16.75
C PRO A 5 -15.78 -49.82 15.74
N GLU A 6 -17.06 -49.61 15.43
CA GLU A 6 -17.55 -48.40 14.78
C GLU A 6 -17.53 -47.23 15.78
N MET A 7 -16.82 -46.14 15.46
CA MET A 7 -17.02 -44.86 16.13
C MET A 7 -17.79 -43.91 15.21
N ARG A 8 -19.05 -43.71 15.56
CA ARG A 8 -19.87 -42.59 15.09
C ARG A 8 -19.52 -41.34 15.89
N GLY A 9 -19.37 -40.22 15.19
CA GLY A 9 -19.25 -38.89 15.78
C GLY A 9 -19.47 -37.78 14.75
N SER A 10 -20.48 -37.92 13.88
CA SER A 10 -20.89 -36.83 12.97
C SER A 10 -21.88 -35.94 13.72
N GLY A 11 -21.39 -34.82 14.27
CA GLY A 11 -22.24 -33.76 14.79
C GLY A 11 -23.07 -33.12 13.66
N PRO A 12 -24.24 -32.52 13.97
CA PRO A 12 -25.07 -31.91 12.95
C PRO A 12 -24.32 -30.74 12.30
N VAL A 13 -24.09 -30.84 10.99
CA VAL A 13 -23.69 -29.72 10.15
C VAL A 13 -24.83 -28.70 10.20
N VAL A 14 -24.60 -27.58 10.86
CA VAL A 14 -25.53 -26.44 10.83
C VAL A 14 -25.43 -25.83 9.43
N PRO A 15 -26.47 -25.91 8.59
CA PRO A 15 -26.44 -25.23 7.31
C PRO A 15 -26.43 -23.73 7.55
N PHE A 16 -25.36 -23.06 7.14
CA PHE A 16 -25.32 -21.60 7.10
C PHE A 16 -26.35 -21.14 6.06
N PRO A 17 -27.36 -20.33 6.41
CA PRO A 17 -28.31 -19.84 5.42
C PRO A 17 -27.67 -18.69 4.63
N GLY A 18 -26.74 -19.04 3.74
CA GLY A 18 -26.19 -18.12 2.75
C GLY A 18 -27.29 -17.76 1.76
N ARG A 19 -28.01 -16.67 2.02
CA ARG A 19 -29.00 -16.09 1.11
C ARG A 19 -28.32 -15.75 -0.22
N SER A 20 -28.49 -16.60 -1.22
CA SER A 20 -28.25 -16.27 -2.64
C SER A 20 -29.33 -15.31 -3.13
N ARG A 21 -29.38 -14.11 -2.57
CA ARG A 21 -30.20 -13.04 -3.14
C ARG A 21 -29.44 -12.50 -4.35
N PRO A 22 -30.04 -12.40 -5.54
CA PRO A 22 -29.39 -11.75 -6.67
C PRO A 22 -29.03 -10.32 -6.25
N ARG A 23 -27.73 -10.00 -6.31
CA ARG A 23 -27.17 -8.71 -5.88
C ARG A 23 -27.51 -7.68 -6.97
N THR A 24 -28.33 -6.69 -6.62
CA THR A 24 -28.87 -5.70 -7.57
C THR A 24 -28.20 -4.33 -7.47
N GLY A 25 -26.91 -4.30 -7.11
CA GLY A 25 -26.09 -3.08 -7.09
C GLY A 25 -24.88 -3.20 -8.02
N PRO A 26 -24.28 -2.09 -8.47
CA PRO A 26 -23.03 -2.12 -9.22
C PRO A 26 -21.94 -2.79 -8.37
N ALA A 27 -21.29 -3.81 -8.90
CA ALA A 27 -20.23 -4.50 -8.19
C ALA A 27 -19.03 -3.57 -7.98
N ARG A 28 -18.53 -3.51 -6.75
CA ARG A 28 -17.28 -2.82 -6.40
C ARG A 28 -16.20 -3.86 -6.17
N ILE A 29 -15.05 -3.70 -6.81
CA ILE A 29 -13.88 -4.56 -6.57
C ILE A 29 -12.87 -3.82 -5.69
N VAL A 30 -12.36 -4.49 -4.66
CA VAL A 30 -11.15 -4.09 -3.95
C VAL A 30 -10.06 -5.09 -4.30
N ALA A 31 -9.04 -4.62 -5.03
CA ALA A 31 -7.97 -5.42 -5.59
C ALA A 31 -6.64 -5.12 -4.90
N ILE A 32 -5.73 -6.09 -4.96
CA ILE A 32 -4.35 -5.91 -4.50
C ILE A 32 -3.37 -6.40 -5.57
N ALA A 33 -2.29 -5.66 -5.78
CA ALA A 33 -1.18 -6.04 -6.66
C ALA A 33 0.15 -5.69 -6.00
N GLU A 34 1.22 -6.41 -6.36
CA GLU A 34 2.56 -6.10 -5.85
C GLU A 34 3.06 -4.77 -6.41
N THR A 35 2.95 -4.57 -7.72
CA THR A 35 3.42 -3.38 -8.44
C THR A 35 2.38 -2.94 -9.46
N LEU A 36 2.39 -1.64 -9.82
CA LEU A 36 1.47 -1.12 -10.84
C LEU A 36 1.80 -1.65 -12.25
N THR A 37 3.04 -2.11 -12.46
CA THR A 37 3.45 -2.82 -13.68
C THR A 37 2.53 -3.99 -14.00
N GLU A 38 1.99 -4.72 -13.03
CA GLU A 38 1.08 -5.85 -13.26
C GLU A 38 -0.21 -5.44 -14.00
N LEU A 39 -0.73 -4.25 -13.70
CA LEU A 39 -1.88 -3.68 -14.38
C LEU A 39 -1.54 -3.21 -15.80
N ARG A 40 -0.34 -2.66 -15.99
CA ARG A 40 0.13 -2.07 -17.26
C ARG A 40 0.60 -3.09 -18.29
N ARG A 41 0.73 -4.37 -17.91
CA ARG A 41 1.15 -5.42 -18.83
C ARG A 41 0.14 -5.60 -19.98
N PRO A 42 0.63 -5.83 -21.22
CA PRO A 42 -0.23 -6.30 -22.29
C PRO A 42 -0.99 -7.55 -21.85
N GLU A 43 -2.28 -7.61 -22.18
CA GLU A 43 -3.16 -8.73 -21.84
C GLU A 43 -3.30 -9.02 -20.33
N SER A 44 -2.97 -8.04 -19.47
CA SER A 44 -3.12 -8.16 -18.02
C SER A 44 -4.52 -8.62 -17.65
N ASP A 45 -4.59 -9.77 -16.97
CA ASP A 45 -5.84 -10.32 -16.47
C ASP A 45 -6.47 -9.39 -15.42
N LEU A 46 -5.61 -8.74 -14.61
CA LEU A 46 -6.02 -7.69 -13.68
C LEU A 46 -6.70 -6.54 -14.43
N ALA A 47 -6.07 -6.00 -15.49
CA ALA A 47 -6.66 -4.92 -16.28
C ALA A 47 -7.98 -5.34 -16.94
N ARG A 48 -8.04 -6.57 -17.48
CA ARG A 48 -9.25 -7.12 -18.11
C ARG A 48 -10.41 -7.19 -17.11
N ILE A 49 -10.17 -7.72 -15.91
CA ILE A 49 -11.20 -7.81 -14.87
C ILE A 49 -11.63 -6.41 -14.43
N LEU A 50 -10.67 -5.52 -14.14
CA LEU A 50 -10.96 -4.17 -13.65
C LEU A 50 -11.67 -3.29 -14.70
N SER A 51 -11.44 -3.52 -15.99
CA SER A 51 -12.15 -2.83 -17.08
C SER A 51 -13.63 -3.22 -17.20
N GLY A 52 -14.00 -4.41 -16.69
CA GLY A 52 -15.36 -4.94 -16.75
C GLY A 52 -16.25 -4.55 -15.58
N VAL A 53 -15.71 -3.82 -14.59
CA VAL A 53 -16.42 -3.42 -13.37
C VAL A 53 -16.66 -1.92 -13.34
N GLY A 54 -17.76 -1.50 -12.72
CA GLY A 54 -18.13 -0.08 -12.65
C GLY A 54 -17.28 0.74 -11.66
N VAL A 55 -16.83 0.13 -10.55
CA VAL A 55 -16.01 0.80 -9.53
C VAL A 55 -14.96 -0.17 -9.02
N ALA A 56 -13.70 0.27 -8.99
CA ALA A 56 -12.60 -0.52 -8.45
C ALA A 56 -11.63 0.33 -7.63
N ASP A 57 -11.17 -0.22 -6.51
CA ASP A 57 -10.05 0.30 -5.72
C ASP A 57 -8.91 -0.72 -5.79
N LEU A 58 -7.76 -0.32 -6.34
CA LEU A 58 -6.57 -1.15 -6.43
C LEU A 58 -5.52 -0.65 -5.44
N LEU A 59 -5.15 -1.50 -4.48
CA LEU A 59 -3.97 -1.28 -3.63
C LEU A 59 -2.72 -1.82 -4.32
N VAL A 60 -1.73 -0.95 -4.53
CA VAL A 60 -0.40 -1.29 -5.02
C VAL A 60 0.56 -1.30 -3.83
N ALA A 61 1.12 -2.47 -3.52
CA ALA A 61 1.96 -2.66 -2.35
C ALA A 61 3.30 -1.92 -2.46
N CYS A 62 4.00 -2.11 -3.58
CA CYS A 62 5.31 -1.53 -3.86
C CYS A 62 5.21 -0.52 -4.99
N ASP A 63 5.91 0.60 -4.87
CA ASP A 63 6.07 1.50 -6.00
C ASP A 63 6.86 0.81 -7.12
N ASP A 64 6.46 1.05 -8.37
CA ASP A 64 7.31 0.72 -9.50
C ASP A 64 8.64 1.44 -9.24
N VAL A 65 9.72 0.69 -9.07
CA VAL A 65 11.05 1.26 -9.07
C VAL A 65 11.22 1.84 -10.47
N VAL A 66 10.88 3.13 -10.64
CA VAL A 66 11.46 3.93 -11.70
C VAL A 66 12.93 3.74 -11.45
N ALA A 67 13.59 2.91 -12.27
CA ALA A 67 15.01 2.66 -12.18
C ALA A 67 15.62 4.03 -12.00
N ALA A 68 16.07 4.33 -10.77
CA ALA A 68 16.63 5.61 -10.47
C ALA A 68 17.76 5.71 -11.49
N GLN A 69 17.61 6.60 -12.46
CA GLN A 69 18.75 7.05 -13.24
C GLN A 69 19.80 7.33 -12.16
N PRO A 70 21.01 6.75 -12.26
CA PRO A 70 22.05 7.03 -11.29
C PRO A 70 22.41 8.51 -11.45
N GLY A 71 21.62 9.37 -10.80
CA GLY A 71 21.99 10.73 -10.49
C GLY A 71 23.20 10.65 -9.58
N PRO A 72 24.17 11.56 -9.73
CA PRO A 72 25.40 11.51 -8.96
C PRO A 72 25.03 11.39 -7.49
N ALA A 73 25.55 10.35 -6.84
CA ALA A 73 25.31 10.02 -5.45
C ALA A 73 25.27 11.30 -4.60
N ALA A 74 24.07 11.69 -4.19
CA ALA A 74 23.92 12.72 -3.18
C ALA A 74 24.56 12.12 -1.93
N ALA A 75 25.74 12.64 -1.59
CA ALA A 75 26.47 12.24 -0.41
C ALA A 75 25.52 12.29 0.81
N PRO A 76 25.63 11.35 1.76
CA PRO A 76 24.83 11.40 2.97
C PRO A 76 25.13 12.74 3.66
N THR A 77 24.13 13.61 3.72
CA THR A 77 24.16 14.77 4.62
C THR A 77 24.32 14.22 6.03
N PRO A 78 25.40 14.56 6.75
CA PRO A 78 25.54 14.11 8.12
C PRO A 78 24.41 14.71 8.94
N LEU A 79 23.68 13.84 9.63
CA LEU A 79 22.75 14.20 10.70
C LEU A 79 23.53 14.99 11.75
N PHE A 80 23.15 16.25 11.95
CA PHE A 80 23.38 17.07 13.14
C PHE A 80 24.76 16.92 13.81
N SER A 81 25.73 17.74 13.39
CA SER A 81 26.94 17.98 14.17
C SER A 81 26.59 18.79 15.43
N TYR A 82 26.48 18.10 16.56
CA TYR A 82 26.21 18.66 17.90
C TYR A 82 27.50 19.16 18.61
N LEU A 83 28.49 19.63 17.85
CA LEU A 83 29.83 19.96 18.37
C LEU A 83 30.25 21.43 18.17
N ASP A 84 29.30 22.34 18.00
CA ASP A 84 29.59 23.78 17.97
C ASP A 84 28.73 24.52 18.99
N TYR A 85 28.87 24.11 20.26
CA TYR A 85 28.41 24.89 21.40
C TYR A 85 29.50 25.95 21.68
N PRO A 86 29.20 27.25 21.58
CA PRO A 86 30.15 28.26 22.03
C PRO A 86 30.32 28.15 23.56
N ASP A 87 31.57 28.21 24.02
CA ASP A 87 31.92 28.34 25.44
C ASP A 87 31.16 29.54 26.01
N TYR A 88 30.23 29.28 26.93
CA TYR A 88 29.71 30.32 27.80
C TYR A 88 30.74 30.55 28.90
N ASP A 89 31.53 31.62 28.77
CA ASP A 89 32.15 32.23 29.94
C ASP A 89 31.03 32.61 30.91
N ASP A 90 31.14 32.13 32.14
CA ASP A 90 30.20 32.33 33.23
C ASP A 90 30.60 33.59 34.03
N PRO A 91 29.94 34.75 33.87
CA PRO A 91 30.08 35.82 34.85
C PRO A 91 29.08 35.61 35.98
N VAL A 92 29.63 35.18 37.12
CA VAL A 92 28.97 35.19 38.42
C VAL A 92 28.47 36.61 38.74
N ASP A 93 27.22 36.68 39.20
CA ASP A 93 26.48 37.86 39.65
C ASP A 93 27.30 38.80 40.56
N ASP A 94 27.21 40.13 40.34
CA ASP A 94 27.04 41.09 41.44
C ASP A 94 26.59 42.51 40.95
N ASP A 95 25.43 42.91 41.50
CA ASP A 95 24.87 44.24 41.81
C ASP A 95 24.23 45.17 40.73
N PRO A 96 23.08 45.84 41.04
CA PRO A 96 22.18 46.51 40.11
C PRO A 96 22.28 48.04 40.14
N ALA A 97 22.25 48.69 38.97
CA ALA A 97 21.70 50.05 38.84
C ALA A 97 21.55 50.46 37.36
N ASP A 98 20.47 51.19 37.10
CA ASP A 98 20.22 52.12 35.99
C ASP A 98 19.94 51.61 34.57
N SER A 99 18.63 51.58 34.30
CA SER A 99 17.94 52.12 33.12
C SER A 99 18.77 52.73 31.97
N VAL A 100 18.57 52.23 30.74
CA VAL A 100 18.08 52.94 29.54
C VAL A 100 17.90 51.88 28.44
N ASP A 101 16.68 51.67 27.99
CA ASP A 101 16.15 52.10 26.68
C ASP A 101 16.51 51.15 25.52
N SER A 102 15.45 50.88 24.77
CA SER A 102 15.27 50.14 23.52
C SER A 102 16.51 49.90 22.63
N VAL A 103 16.57 48.73 21.96
CA VAL A 103 16.75 48.58 20.49
C VAL A 103 16.75 47.08 20.08
N ASP A 104 16.00 46.83 19.00
CA ASP A 104 15.97 45.73 18.03
C ASP A 104 15.75 44.25 18.41
N ARG A 105 14.53 43.85 18.08
CA ARG A 105 14.12 42.48 17.76
C ARG A 105 14.60 42.15 16.34
N THR A 106 15.88 41.81 16.16
CA THR A 106 16.42 41.42 14.87
C THR A 106 15.88 40.04 14.46
N GLY A 107 15.15 40.06 13.34
CA GLY A 107 14.29 38.99 12.88
C GLY A 107 15.00 37.73 12.41
N TRP A 108 14.71 36.61 13.06
CA TRP A 108 14.80 35.31 12.42
C TRP A 108 13.63 35.15 11.45
N ALA A 109 13.86 35.49 10.18
CA ALA A 109 12.91 35.20 9.11
C ALA A 109 13.03 33.72 8.74
N ALA A 110 11.98 32.94 9.02
CA ALA A 110 11.87 31.57 8.51
C ALA A 110 11.97 31.59 6.98
N PRO A 111 12.77 30.69 6.35
CA PRO A 111 12.81 30.61 4.90
C PRO A 111 11.41 30.31 4.37
N ALA A 112 10.98 31.07 3.36
CA ALA A 112 9.68 30.87 2.74
C ALA A 112 9.53 29.42 2.25
N PRO A 113 8.34 28.80 2.39
CA PRO A 113 8.07 27.49 1.82
C PRO A 113 8.46 27.50 0.34
N ARG A 114 9.34 26.58 -0.08
CA ARG A 114 9.63 26.42 -1.51
C ARG A 114 8.31 26.03 -2.18
N GLU A 115 7.82 26.88 -3.09
CA GLU A 115 6.73 26.47 -3.95
C GLU A 115 7.22 25.29 -4.80
N PRO A 116 6.48 24.17 -4.81
CA PRO A 116 6.85 23.01 -5.63
C PRO A 116 6.89 23.43 -7.09
N ARG A 117 7.98 23.07 -7.79
CA ARG A 117 8.16 23.48 -9.18
C ARG A 117 7.06 22.85 -10.05
N PRO A 118 6.59 23.52 -11.12
CA PRO A 118 5.58 22.96 -12.02
C PRO A 118 5.97 21.58 -12.58
N ASP A 119 7.28 21.35 -12.77
CA ASP A 119 7.85 20.12 -13.32
C ASP A 119 7.84 18.93 -12.34
N GLU A 120 7.69 19.15 -11.02
CA GLU A 120 7.56 18.06 -10.03
C GLU A 120 6.15 17.45 -10.02
N ARG A 121 5.15 18.12 -10.63
CA ARG A 121 3.77 17.62 -10.71
C ARG A 121 3.51 16.76 -11.94
N MET A 122 4.45 16.66 -12.88
CA MET A 122 4.20 16.12 -14.24
C MET A 122 4.86 14.76 -14.56
N SER A 123 5.40 14.03 -13.58
CA SER A 123 5.94 12.67 -13.82
C SER A 123 5.01 11.52 -13.45
N ALA A 124 3.77 11.78 -13.05
CA ALA A 124 2.81 10.73 -12.67
C ALA A 124 1.45 10.88 -13.38
N VAL A 125 1.44 11.31 -14.64
CA VAL A 125 0.24 11.18 -15.47
C VAL A 125 0.06 9.69 -15.76
N ASP A 126 -0.79 9.08 -14.94
CA ASP A 126 -1.18 7.68 -14.97
C ASP A 126 -1.75 7.29 -16.34
N ALA A 127 -1.00 6.50 -17.11
CA ALA A 127 -1.49 5.79 -18.30
C ALA A 127 -2.44 4.62 -17.93
N THR A 128 -3.21 4.77 -16.85
CA THR A 128 -4.15 3.80 -16.33
C THR A 128 -5.56 4.38 -16.40
N GLU A 129 -5.99 4.85 -17.57
CA GLU A 129 -7.33 5.41 -17.77
C GLU A 129 -8.39 4.29 -17.83
N LEU A 130 -8.47 3.47 -16.78
CA LEU A 130 -9.59 2.56 -16.57
C LEU A 130 -10.70 3.35 -15.87
N PRO A 131 -11.88 3.53 -16.51
CA PRO A 131 -12.95 4.33 -15.92
C PRO A 131 -13.41 3.70 -14.61
N GLY A 132 -13.51 4.51 -13.55
CA GLY A 132 -13.94 4.05 -12.23
C GLY A 132 -12.87 3.34 -11.40
N LEU A 133 -11.63 3.22 -11.90
CA LEU A 133 -10.50 2.71 -11.13
C LEU A 133 -9.87 3.80 -10.26
N ARG A 134 -9.65 3.50 -8.99
CA ARG A 134 -8.87 4.30 -8.03
C ARG A 134 -7.64 3.49 -7.62
N VAL A 135 -6.46 4.09 -7.75
CA VAL A 135 -5.20 3.44 -7.38
C VAL A 135 -4.70 4.02 -6.07
N HIS A 136 -4.40 3.14 -5.11
CA HIS A 136 -3.89 3.46 -3.78
C HIS A 136 -2.51 2.84 -3.63
N ARG A 137 -1.53 3.57 -3.09
CA ARG A 137 -0.14 3.13 -2.99
C ARG A 137 0.26 3.00 -1.53
N LEU A 138 0.80 1.84 -1.15
CA LEU A 138 1.30 1.60 0.20
C LEU A 138 2.77 2.03 0.37
N GLY A 139 3.55 2.06 -0.72
CA GLY A 139 4.93 2.54 -0.71
C GLY A 139 5.93 1.60 -0.03
N LEU A 140 5.66 0.29 -0.02
CA LEU A 140 6.60 -0.70 0.49
C LEU A 140 7.82 -0.81 -0.45
N ARG A 141 8.99 -1.06 0.14
CA ARG A 141 10.22 -1.35 -0.64
C ARG A 141 10.23 -2.77 -1.23
N GLY A 142 9.37 -3.64 -0.72
CA GLY A 142 9.24 -5.04 -1.08
C GLY A 142 8.20 -5.68 -0.17
N VAL A 143 7.49 -6.68 -0.69
CA VAL A 143 6.51 -7.42 0.10
C VAL A 143 7.22 -8.52 0.89
N ALA A 144 7.02 -8.52 2.20
CA ALA A 144 7.56 -9.53 3.10
C ALA A 144 6.51 -9.94 4.13
N THR A 145 6.74 -11.02 4.86
CA THR A 145 5.80 -11.49 5.90
C THR A 145 5.52 -10.41 6.95
N ALA A 146 6.52 -9.58 7.29
CA ALA A 146 6.36 -8.46 8.21
C ALA A 146 5.39 -7.37 7.71
N SER A 147 5.21 -7.22 6.39
CA SER A 147 4.30 -6.22 5.82
C SER A 147 2.84 -6.68 5.73
N GLU A 148 2.53 -7.93 6.12
CA GLU A 148 1.17 -8.47 6.08
C GLU A 148 0.19 -7.62 6.90
N GLY A 149 0.62 -7.13 8.07
CA GLY A 149 -0.19 -6.26 8.92
C GLY A 149 -0.55 -4.94 8.25
N ASP A 150 0.41 -4.30 7.59
CA ASP A 150 0.21 -3.03 6.87
C ASP A 150 -0.71 -3.22 5.66
N LEU A 151 -0.55 -4.32 4.93
CA LEU A 151 -1.42 -4.67 3.80
C LEU A 151 -2.87 -4.87 4.27
N VAL A 152 -3.07 -5.59 5.38
CA VAL A 152 -4.41 -5.79 5.96
C VAL A 152 -4.99 -4.45 6.43
N ALA A 153 -4.21 -3.61 7.11
CA ALA A 153 -4.68 -2.30 7.57
C ALA A 153 -5.13 -1.41 6.40
N ALA A 154 -4.31 -1.30 5.35
CA ALA A 154 -4.64 -0.52 4.15
C ALA A 154 -5.88 -1.10 3.43
N MET A 155 -5.97 -2.41 3.28
CA MET A 155 -7.13 -3.05 2.67
C MET A 155 -8.41 -2.87 3.49
N SER A 156 -8.32 -2.89 4.81
CA SER A 156 -9.44 -2.59 5.73
C SER A 156 -9.96 -1.17 5.56
N GLU A 157 -9.05 -0.20 5.37
CA GLU A 157 -9.43 1.19 5.07
C GLU A 157 -10.19 1.27 3.73
N LEU A 158 -9.70 0.59 2.70
CA LEU A 158 -10.37 0.57 1.40
C LEU A 158 -11.74 -0.11 1.46
N VAL A 159 -11.85 -1.26 2.14
CA VAL A 159 -13.13 -1.95 2.28
C VAL A 159 -14.13 -1.09 3.06
N GLY A 160 -13.66 -0.39 4.10
CA GLY A 160 -14.49 0.40 4.99
C GLY A 160 -15.22 -0.45 6.03
N PHE A 161 -15.89 0.22 6.98
CA PHE A 161 -16.72 -0.46 7.98
C PHE A 161 -18.09 -0.82 7.39
N ASP A 162 -18.55 -2.06 7.61
CA ASP A 162 -19.82 -2.60 7.10
C ASP A 162 -20.00 -2.39 5.58
N PRO A 163 -19.17 -3.06 4.75
CA PRO A 163 -19.18 -2.84 3.30
C PRO A 163 -20.54 -3.20 2.70
N GLU A 164 -21.00 -2.34 1.78
CA GLU A 164 -22.27 -2.55 1.10
C GLU A 164 -22.34 -3.91 0.37
N PRO A 165 -23.54 -4.49 0.20
CA PRO A 165 -23.70 -5.69 -0.60
C PRO A 165 -23.19 -5.48 -2.04
N GLY A 166 -22.27 -6.33 -2.49
CA GLY A 166 -21.70 -6.24 -3.83
C GLY A 166 -20.23 -5.82 -3.89
N VAL A 167 -19.56 -5.72 -2.74
CA VAL A 167 -18.09 -5.64 -2.67
C VAL A 167 -17.46 -7.02 -2.86
N TYR A 168 -16.42 -7.09 -3.69
CA TYR A 168 -15.63 -8.30 -3.97
C TYR A 168 -14.15 -8.03 -3.75
N CYS A 169 -13.46 -9.00 -3.17
CA CYS A 169 -12.01 -9.02 -3.06
C CYS A 169 -11.40 -9.59 -4.36
N LEU A 170 -10.32 -9.00 -4.87
CA LEU A 170 -9.59 -9.52 -6.02
C LEU A 170 -8.10 -9.68 -5.68
N ALA A 171 -7.63 -10.92 -5.63
CA ALA A 171 -6.25 -11.27 -5.33
C ALA A 171 -5.56 -12.02 -6.47
N PRO A 172 -4.23 -12.00 -6.54
CA PRO A 172 -3.51 -12.83 -7.48
C PRO A 172 -3.72 -14.33 -7.19
N VAL A 173 -3.59 -15.16 -8.23
CA VAL A 173 -3.48 -16.62 -8.06
C VAL A 173 -2.17 -16.94 -7.34
N ALA A 174 -2.25 -17.77 -6.31
CA ALA A 174 -1.08 -18.20 -5.55
C ALA A 174 -0.05 -18.90 -6.45
N SER A 175 1.23 -18.64 -6.21
CA SER A 175 2.35 -19.30 -6.88
C SER A 175 3.33 -19.75 -5.82
N PRO A 176 3.75 -21.03 -5.80
CA PRO A 176 4.68 -21.53 -4.79
C PRO A 176 6.08 -20.91 -4.91
N ASP A 177 6.41 -20.37 -6.08
CA ASP A 177 7.71 -19.79 -6.39
C ASP A 177 7.79 -18.29 -6.07
N ASP A 178 6.71 -17.71 -5.51
CA ASP A 178 6.59 -16.27 -5.26
C ASP A 178 6.13 -16.00 -3.81
N PRO A 179 7.08 -15.78 -2.87
CA PRO A 179 6.75 -15.50 -1.48
C PRO A 179 6.07 -14.15 -1.29
N SER A 180 6.38 -13.14 -2.11
CA SER A 180 5.70 -11.84 -2.08
C SER A 180 4.20 -12.04 -2.34
N ARG A 181 3.87 -12.81 -3.37
CA ARG A 181 2.49 -13.11 -3.75
C ARG A 181 1.76 -13.92 -2.70
N ALA A 182 2.44 -14.84 -2.00
CA ALA A 182 1.86 -15.57 -0.88
C ALA A 182 1.37 -14.61 0.23
N VAL A 183 2.15 -13.56 0.53
CA VAL A 183 1.76 -12.54 1.54
C VAL A 183 0.56 -11.73 1.06
N LEU A 184 0.52 -11.30 -0.20
CA LEU A 184 -0.63 -10.57 -0.76
C LEU A 184 -1.92 -11.41 -0.70
N VAL A 185 -1.81 -12.70 -1.03
CA VAL A 185 -2.93 -13.65 -0.95
C VAL A 185 -3.38 -13.81 0.49
N ALA A 186 -2.47 -14.01 1.44
CA ALA A 186 -2.79 -14.15 2.85
C ALA A 186 -3.50 -12.91 3.42
N ALA A 187 -3.03 -11.71 3.07
CA ALA A 187 -3.67 -10.46 3.46
C ALA A 187 -5.10 -10.35 2.91
N MET A 188 -5.30 -10.67 1.63
CA MET A 188 -6.63 -10.63 1.01
C MET A 188 -7.57 -11.68 1.58
N GLU A 189 -7.08 -12.90 1.84
CA GLU A 189 -7.85 -13.97 2.46
C GLU A 189 -8.34 -13.57 3.86
N ARG A 190 -7.48 -12.92 4.65
CA ARG A 190 -7.87 -12.38 5.96
C ARG A 190 -8.97 -11.32 5.82
N ILE A 191 -8.84 -10.40 4.87
CA ILE A 191 -9.87 -9.36 4.61
C ILE A 191 -11.19 -10.00 4.18
N ALA A 192 -11.15 -10.92 3.22
CA ALA A 192 -12.34 -11.63 2.76
C ALA A 192 -13.03 -12.39 3.91
N GLN A 193 -12.26 -13.01 4.80
CA GLN A 193 -12.78 -13.71 5.97
C GLN A 193 -13.40 -12.77 7.00
N VAL A 194 -12.72 -11.66 7.35
CA VAL A 194 -13.18 -10.70 8.37
C VAL A 194 -14.45 -10.00 7.95
N TYR A 195 -14.54 -9.57 6.68
CA TYR A 195 -15.68 -8.82 6.17
C TYR A 195 -16.75 -9.71 5.48
N GLY A 196 -16.53 -11.02 5.40
CA GLY A 196 -17.46 -11.96 4.74
C GLY A 196 -17.62 -11.70 3.24
N LEU A 197 -16.56 -11.20 2.58
CA LEU A 197 -16.59 -10.80 1.17
C LEU A 197 -16.25 -11.97 0.24
N PRO A 198 -16.91 -12.10 -0.92
CA PRO A 198 -16.51 -13.06 -1.93
C PRO A 198 -15.15 -12.68 -2.52
N MET A 199 -14.31 -13.68 -2.76
CA MET A 199 -12.96 -13.50 -3.30
C MET A 199 -12.87 -14.06 -4.73
N LEU A 200 -12.35 -13.22 -5.62
CA LEU A 200 -12.00 -13.52 -7.00
C LEU A 200 -10.47 -13.64 -7.12
N ARG A 201 -10.03 -14.31 -8.19
CA ARG A 201 -8.61 -14.50 -8.48
C ARG A 201 -8.27 -14.06 -9.90
N TYR A 202 -7.13 -13.41 -10.07
CA TYR A 202 -6.59 -13.06 -11.39
C TYR A 202 -5.20 -13.67 -11.60
N ARG A 203 -4.84 -13.91 -12.86
CA ARG A 203 -3.56 -14.52 -13.22
C ARG A 203 -2.47 -13.46 -13.39
N CYS A 204 -1.38 -13.60 -12.65
CA CYS A 204 -0.14 -12.86 -12.88
C CYS A 204 0.56 -13.45 -14.11
N MET A 205 0.89 -12.63 -15.11
CA MET A 205 1.68 -13.10 -16.25
C MET A 205 3.16 -13.16 -15.87
N GLY A 206 3.80 -14.32 -16.10
CA GLY A 206 5.24 -14.50 -15.87
C GLY A 206 6.07 -13.60 -16.80
N LEU A 207 7.26 -13.21 -16.35
CA LEU A 207 8.24 -12.52 -17.19
C LEU A 207 8.74 -13.48 -18.27
N SER A 208 8.19 -13.40 -19.49
CA SER A 208 8.85 -13.98 -20.66
C SER A 208 10.00 -13.06 -21.04
N ILE A 209 11.23 -13.40 -20.68
CA ILE A 209 12.41 -12.78 -21.28
C ILE A 209 12.42 -13.22 -22.74
N VAL A 210 12.15 -12.29 -23.66
CA VAL A 210 12.41 -12.52 -25.09
C VAL A 210 13.93 -12.47 -25.25
N PRO A 211 14.62 -13.55 -25.65
CA PRO A 211 16.01 -13.44 -26.02
C PRO A 211 16.09 -12.49 -27.21
N CYS A 212 16.79 -11.37 -27.07
CA CYS A 212 17.18 -10.59 -28.22
C CYS A 212 18.17 -11.45 -29.03
N GLU A 213 17.71 -12.08 -30.11
CA GLU A 213 18.62 -12.63 -31.11
C GLU A 213 19.41 -11.44 -31.68
N GLY A 214 20.73 -11.49 -31.50
CA GLY A 214 21.70 -10.52 -32.02
C GLY A 214 22.37 -11.01 -33.29
#